data_AF-A0A520EN19-F1
#
_entry.id   AF-A0A520EN19-F1
#
_cell.length_a   1.000
_cell.length_b   1.000
_cell.length_c   1.000
_cell.angle_alpha   90.00
_cell.angle_beta   90.00
_cell.angle_gamma   90.00
#
_symmetry.space_group_name_H-M   'P 1'
#
loop_
_entity.id
_entity.type
_entity.pdbx_description
1 polymer ?
#
loop_
_entity_poly.entity_id
_entity_poly.type
_entity_poly.pdbx_seq_one_letter_code
_entity_poly.pdbx_strand_id
1 'polypeptide(L)'
;MSTSGDRRTAVAARQFSVTIRAHVAVDDATGEQIGLDDVDTRVGWLLDLITAAGAELVSRLWQPATFDVLAAGLDRQDRRLPAQGHVAAARLGWTPLYPDGIYVPSRVTRVVTAQVMATLRTLAYRDTAITALSARFDPATGHLTAPTEPGDAVPAGFARGVRRQL
;
A
#
# COMPACT_ATOMS: atom_id res chain seq x y z
N MET A 1 -14.78 43.06 -17.18
CA MET A 1 -13.31 42.91 -17.22
C MET A 1 -12.96 41.81 -16.24
N SER A 2 -12.41 40.70 -16.76
CA SER A 2 -12.57 39.34 -16.25
C SER A 2 -11.64 38.97 -15.09
N THR A 3 -12.19 38.36 -14.06
CA THR A 3 -11.48 37.63 -13.00
C THR A 3 -11.06 36.26 -13.53
N SER A 4 -9.78 36.07 -13.81
CA SER A 4 -9.24 34.77 -14.26
C SER A 4 -8.91 33.89 -13.05
N GLY A 5 -9.81 32.94 -12.77
CA GLY A 5 -9.65 31.94 -11.72
C GLY A 5 -8.54 30.93 -11.99
N ASP A 6 -7.64 30.75 -11.03
CA ASP A 6 -6.69 29.64 -10.98
C ASP A 6 -7.42 28.39 -10.48
N ARG A 7 -7.97 27.62 -11.43
CA ARG A 7 -8.65 26.35 -11.19
C ARG A 7 -7.60 25.25 -10.99
N ARG A 8 -6.90 25.26 -9.86
CA ARG A 8 -6.12 24.09 -9.41
C ARG A 8 -7.08 23.04 -8.87
N THR A 9 -7.38 22.06 -9.72
CA THR A 9 -8.04 20.80 -9.34
C THR A 9 -7.13 20.04 -8.38
N ALA A 10 -7.21 20.37 -7.09
CA ALA A 10 -6.81 19.45 -6.04
C ALA A 10 -7.76 18.26 -6.11
N VAL A 11 -7.30 17.14 -6.66
CA VAL A 11 -7.96 15.85 -6.47
C VAL A 11 -7.74 15.47 -5.02
N ALA A 12 -8.53 16.06 -4.12
CA ALA A 12 -8.72 15.51 -2.80
C ALA A 12 -9.23 14.08 -3.02
N ALA A 13 -8.51 13.09 -2.49
CA ALA A 13 -9.04 11.74 -2.42
C ALA A 13 -10.40 11.86 -1.72
N ARG A 14 -11.49 11.71 -2.48
CA ARG A 14 -12.83 11.71 -1.92
C ARG A 14 -12.98 10.39 -1.20
N GLN A 15 -12.61 10.38 0.07
CA GLN A 15 -12.92 9.28 0.96
C GLN A 15 -14.41 9.39 1.28
N PHE A 16 -15.19 8.51 0.67
CA PHE A 16 -16.58 8.33 1.02
C PHE A 16 -16.62 7.26 2.12
N SER A 17 -17.01 7.66 3.33
CA SER A 17 -17.52 6.70 4.31
C SER A 17 -19.01 6.58 4.09
N VAL A 18 -19.48 5.37 3.84
CA VAL A 18 -20.90 5.04 3.95
C VAL A 18 -21.10 4.34 5.28
N THR A 19 -22.04 4.83 6.08
CA THR A 19 -22.45 4.13 7.30
C THR A 19 -23.28 2.93 6.87
N ILE A 20 -22.64 1.77 6.77
CA ILE A 20 -23.33 0.50 6.56
C ILE A 20 -23.81 0.05 7.93
N ARG A 21 -25.12 0.09 8.21
CA ARG A 21 -25.66 -0.64 9.36
C ARG A 21 -25.67 -2.12 9.01
N ALA A 22 -25.05 -2.95 9.86
CA ALA A 22 -25.31 -4.38 9.81
C ALA A 22 -26.83 -4.59 9.98
N HIS A 23 -27.48 -5.11 8.94
CA HIS A 23 -28.92 -5.32 8.96
C HIS A 23 -29.30 -6.47 9.87
N VAL A 24 -28.48 -7.53 9.86
CA VAL A 24 -28.54 -8.65 10.79
C VAL A 24 -27.15 -9.29 10.85
N ALA A 25 -26.77 -9.78 12.02
CA ALA A 25 -25.60 -10.63 12.19
C ALA A 25 -26.07 -11.93 12.81
N VAL A 26 -25.63 -13.05 12.27
CA VAL A 26 -26.04 -14.40 12.68
C VAL A 26 -24.78 -15.22 12.90
N ASP A 27 -24.77 -16.01 13.96
CA ASP A 27 -23.71 -16.99 14.16
C ASP A 27 -23.86 -18.14 13.15
N ASP A 28 -22.82 -18.39 12.36
CA ASP A 28 -22.87 -19.37 11.27
C ASP A 28 -23.06 -20.81 11.78
N ALA A 29 -22.67 -21.10 13.03
CA ALA A 29 -22.80 -22.43 13.62
C ALA A 29 -24.15 -22.65 14.30
N THR A 30 -24.66 -21.65 15.03
CA THR A 30 -25.90 -21.80 15.82
C THR A 30 -27.14 -21.23 15.13
N GLY A 31 -26.98 -20.33 14.17
CA GLY A 31 -28.08 -19.59 13.56
C GLY A 31 -28.68 -18.50 14.45
N GLU A 32 -28.09 -18.24 15.62
CA GLU A 32 -28.58 -17.23 16.56
C GLU A 32 -28.20 -15.82 16.12
N GLN A 33 -29.06 -14.84 16.40
CA GLN A 33 -28.74 -13.44 16.15
C GLN A 33 -27.65 -12.97 17.11
N ILE A 34 -26.64 -12.31 16.57
CA ILE A 34 -25.54 -11.72 17.32
C ILE A 34 -25.94 -10.28 17.68
N GLY A 35 -25.89 -9.95 18.97
CA GLY A 35 -26.15 -8.59 19.46
C GLY A 35 -25.14 -7.58 18.92
N LEU A 36 -25.50 -6.29 18.88
CA LEU A 36 -24.63 -5.27 18.29
C LEU A 36 -23.27 -5.14 19.01
N ASP A 37 -23.25 -5.20 20.34
CA ASP A 37 -22.01 -5.14 21.14
C ASP A 37 -21.07 -6.33 20.86
N ASP A 38 -21.66 -7.51 20.62
CA ASP A 38 -20.90 -8.72 20.22
C ASP A 38 -20.36 -8.60 18.80
N VAL A 39 -21.13 -7.99 17.88
CA VAL A 39 -20.66 -7.67 16.53
C VAL A 39 -19.46 -6.74 16.59
N ASP A 40 -19.54 -5.66 17.37
CA ASP A 40 -18.45 -4.69 17.52
C ASP A 40 -17.20 -5.37 18.10
N THR A 41 -17.36 -6.23 19.09
CA THR A 41 -16.26 -7.03 19.66
C THR A 41 -15.62 -7.95 18.61
N ARG A 42 -16.43 -8.68 17.82
CA ARG A 42 -15.94 -9.59 16.77
C ARG A 42 -15.24 -8.82 15.63
N VAL A 43 -15.78 -7.66 15.23
CA VAL A 43 -15.18 -6.80 14.20
C VAL A 43 -13.87 -6.20 14.70
N GLY A 44 -13.84 -5.67 15.93
CA GLY A 44 -12.63 -5.14 16.55
C GLY A 44 -11.52 -6.19 16.57
N TRP A 45 -11.82 -7.39 17.04
CA TRP A 45 -10.87 -8.50 17.04
C TRP A 45 -10.36 -8.86 15.63
N LEU A 46 -11.22 -8.86 14.61
CA LEU A 46 -10.80 -9.11 13.22
C LEU A 46 -9.86 -8.00 12.70
N LEU A 47 -10.14 -6.74 13.03
CA LEU A 47 -9.29 -5.61 12.64
C LEU A 47 -7.93 -5.67 13.36
N ASP A 48 -7.89 -6.08 14.62
CA ASP A 48 -6.65 -6.32 15.36
C ASP A 48 -5.84 -7.45 14.73
N LEU A 49 -6.48 -8.56 14.33
CA LEU A 49 -5.83 -9.66 13.63
C LEU A 49 -5.23 -9.22 12.29
N ILE A 50 -5.98 -8.43 11.50
CA ILE A 50 -5.49 -7.87 10.23
C ILE A 50 -4.30 -6.94 10.48
N THR A 51 -4.39 -6.09 11.50
CA THR A 51 -3.34 -5.12 11.84
C THR A 51 -2.07 -5.84 12.28
N ALA A 52 -2.18 -6.82 13.17
CA ALA A 52 -1.05 -7.60 13.67
C ALA A 52 -0.37 -8.40 12.54
N ALA A 53 -1.14 -9.11 11.72
CA ALA A 53 -0.61 -9.87 10.59
C ALA A 53 0.02 -8.96 9.52
N GLY A 54 -0.56 -7.77 9.29
CA GLY A 54 0.01 -6.76 8.41
C GLY A 54 1.33 -6.20 8.93
N ALA A 55 1.40 -5.87 10.21
CA ALA A 55 2.61 -5.36 10.86
C ALA A 55 3.74 -6.41 10.86
N GLU A 56 3.42 -7.68 11.17
CA GLU A 56 4.37 -8.79 11.05
C GLU A 56 4.93 -8.89 9.64
N LEU A 57 4.05 -8.97 8.63
CA LEU A 57 4.47 -9.16 7.26
C LEU A 57 5.31 -7.97 6.77
N VAL A 58 4.93 -6.73 7.09
CA VAL A 58 5.73 -5.54 6.77
C VAL A 58 7.09 -5.64 7.44
N SER A 59 7.15 -5.93 8.74
CA SER A 59 8.41 -6.02 9.48
C SER A 59 9.36 -7.05 8.86
N ARG A 60 8.86 -8.24 8.52
CA ARG A 60 9.68 -9.30 7.89
C ARG A 60 10.11 -8.95 6.47
N LEU A 61 9.27 -8.26 5.71
CA LEU A 61 9.57 -7.85 4.34
C LEU A 61 10.35 -6.54 4.27
N TRP A 62 10.56 -5.84 5.38
CA TRP A 62 11.29 -4.56 5.41
C TRP A 62 12.81 -4.77 5.35
N GLN A 63 13.29 -5.16 4.17
CA GLN A 63 14.71 -5.38 3.90
C GLN A 63 15.04 -5.03 2.45
N PRO A 64 16.30 -4.63 2.14
CA PRO A 64 16.69 -4.20 0.78
C PRO A 64 16.30 -5.17 -0.33
N ALA A 65 16.53 -6.47 -0.13
CA ALA A 65 16.21 -7.51 -1.11
C ALA A 65 14.72 -7.55 -1.52
N THR A 66 13.80 -7.17 -0.63
CA THR A 66 12.38 -7.06 -0.96
C THR A 66 12.14 -5.91 -1.94
N PHE A 67 12.78 -4.76 -1.70
CA PHE A 67 12.67 -3.59 -2.56
C PHE A 67 13.29 -3.85 -3.94
N ASP A 68 14.39 -4.61 -4.02
CA ASP A 68 14.98 -5.04 -5.29
C ASP A 68 14.00 -5.86 -6.13
N VAL A 69 13.31 -6.83 -5.52
CA VAL A 69 12.27 -7.63 -6.19
C VAL A 69 11.13 -6.74 -6.69
N LEU A 70 10.69 -5.78 -5.88
CA LEU A 70 9.61 -4.87 -6.25
C LEU A 70 10.01 -3.89 -7.35
N ALA A 71 11.25 -3.40 -7.32
CA ALA A 71 11.82 -2.51 -8.33
C ALA A 71 12.01 -3.22 -9.68
N ALA A 72 12.50 -4.47 -9.65
CA ALA A 72 12.59 -5.31 -10.85
C ALA A 72 11.19 -5.57 -11.45
N GLY A 73 10.18 -5.71 -10.60
CA GLY A 73 8.81 -5.95 -11.05
C GLY A 73 8.61 -7.36 -11.64
N LEU A 74 9.54 -8.27 -11.38
CA LEU A 74 9.56 -9.65 -11.86
C LEU A 74 9.54 -10.65 -10.70
N ASP A 75 9.04 -11.86 -10.94
CA ASP A 75 9.21 -12.99 -10.04
C ASP A 75 10.52 -13.75 -10.31
N ARG A 76 10.75 -14.85 -9.57
CA ARG A 76 11.97 -15.69 -9.71
C ARG A 76 12.06 -16.41 -11.07
N GLN A 77 11.03 -16.33 -11.90
CA GLN A 77 10.96 -16.91 -13.24
C GLN A 77 10.90 -15.81 -14.31
N ASP A 78 11.34 -14.59 -13.98
CA ASP A 78 11.34 -13.42 -14.87
C ASP A 78 9.96 -13.03 -15.43
N ARG A 79 8.89 -13.42 -14.75
CA ARG A 79 7.53 -13.05 -15.14
C ARG A 79 7.13 -11.78 -14.44
N ARG A 80 6.48 -10.88 -15.19
CA ARG A 80 5.93 -9.65 -14.64
C ARG A 80 5.02 -9.91 -13.44
N LEU A 81 5.25 -9.17 -12.37
CA LEU A 81 4.42 -9.24 -11.17
C LEU A 81 2.98 -8.76 -11.45
N PRO A 82 1.97 -9.47 -10.93
CA PRO A 82 0.58 -9.04 -11.03
C PRO A 82 0.36 -7.65 -10.44
N ALA A 83 -0.48 -6.83 -11.08
CA ALA A 83 -0.89 -5.54 -10.53
C ALA A 83 -1.63 -5.69 -9.19
N GLN A 84 -2.48 -6.73 -9.08
CA GLN A 84 -3.21 -7.02 -7.84
C GLN A 84 -2.23 -7.49 -6.75
N GLY A 85 -2.19 -6.74 -5.64
CA GLY A 85 -1.24 -6.98 -4.54
C GLY A 85 -1.30 -8.39 -3.98
N HIS A 86 -2.49 -8.88 -3.62
CA HIS A 86 -2.64 -10.22 -3.05
C HIS A 86 -2.18 -11.36 -4.00
N VAL A 87 -2.37 -11.19 -5.31
CA VAL A 87 -1.90 -12.17 -6.31
C VAL A 87 -0.38 -12.14 -6.45
N ALA A 88 0.22 -10.95 -6.41
CA ALA A 88 1.67 -10.81 -6.42
C ALA A 88 2.32 -11.37 -5.14
N ALA A 89 1.73 -11.09 -3.97
CA ALA A 89 2.18 -11.67 -2.70
C ALA A 89 2.14 -13.20 -2.74
N ALA A 90 1.04 -13.78 -3.23
CA ALA A 90 0.92 -15.23 -3.42
C ALA A 90 2.00 -15.78 -4.37
N ARG A 91 2.27 -15.09 -5.50
CA ARG A 91 3.32 -15.47 -6.45
C ARG A 91 4.72 -15.42 -5.85
N LEU A 92 4.98 -14.48 -4.95
CA LEU A 92 6.28 -14.31 -4.30
C LEU A 92 6.48 -15.22 -3.08
N GLY A 93 5.41 -15.88 -2.61
CA GLY A 93 5.41 -16.67 -1.37
C GLY A 93 5.36 -15.80 -0.12
N TRP A 94 4.83 -14.58 -0.22
CA TRP A 94 4.75 -13.63 0.88
C TRP A 94 3.41 -13.77 1.59
N THR A 95 3.36 -14.74 2.49
CA THR A 95 2.18 -15.04 3.30
C THR A 95 2.30 -14.43 4.70
N PRO A 96 1.27 -13.75 5.22
CA PRO A 96 1.22 -13.32 6.62
C PRO A 96 1.24 -14.52 7.57
N LEU A 97 1.79 -14.33 8.75
CA LEU A 97 1.67 -15.27 9.86
C LEU A 97 0.48 -14.90 10.75
N TYR A 98 -0.24 -15.91 11.23
CA TYR A 98 -1.39 -15.75 12.12
C TYR A 98 -1.15 -16.55 13.41
N PRO A 99 -1.78 -16.16 14.53
CA PRO A 99 -1.68 -16.94 15.77
C PRO A 99 -2.23 -18.36 15.59
N ASP A 100 -1.64 -19.31 16.31
CA ASP A 100 -2.03 -20.72 16.26
C ASP A 100 -3.47 -20.94 16.73
N GLY A 101 -4.12 -21.98 16.20
CA GLY A 101 -5.48 -22.38 16.58
C GLY A 101 -6.60 -21.50 16.01
N ILE A 102 -6.28 -20.45 15.24
CA ILE A 102 -7.26 -19.58 14.60
C ILE A 102 -7.47 -19.99 13.15
N TYR A 103 -8.73 -20.25 12.77
CA TYR A 103 -9.10 -20.33 11.36
C TYR A 103 -9.17 -18.94 10.74
N VAL A 104 -8.35 -18.70 9.72
CA VAL A 104 -8.33 -17.42 8.99
C VAL A 104 -8.87 -17.62 7.58
N PRO A 105 -10.05 -17.05 7.26
CA PRO A 105 -10.59 -17.13 5.90
C PRO A 105 -9.66 -16.47 4.89
N SER A 106 -9.57 -17.04 3.69
CA SER A 106 -8.70 -16.56 2.61
C SER A 106 -8.87 -15.07 2.26
N ARG A 107 -10.08 -14.54 2.42
CA ARG A 107 -10.42 -13.11 2.26
C ARG A 107 -9.66 -12.20 3.22
N VAL A 108 -9.41 -12.62 4.46
CA VAL A 108 -8.61 -11.87 5.44
C VAL A 108 -7.16 -11.78 4.95
N THR A 109 -6.58 -12.89 4.51
CA THR A 109 -5.23 -12.92 3.93
C THR A 109 -5.11 -12.06 2.67
N ARG A 110 -6.13 -12.05 1.81
CA ARG A 110 -6.16 -11.16 0.64
C ARG A 110 -6.17 -9.68 1.03
N VAL A 111 -6.92 -9.30 2.07
CA VAL A 111 -6.93 -7.92 2.58
C VAL A 111 -5.56 -7.53 3.11
N VAL A 112 -4.98 -8.34 4.01
CA VAL A 112 -3.64 -8.10 4.59
C VAL A 112 -2.59 -7.94 3.48
N THR A 113 -2.49 -8.93 2.59
CA THR A 113 -1.48 -8.91 1.51
C THR A 113 -1.70 -7.79 0.51
N ALA A 114 -2.94 -7.42 0.19
CA ALA A 114 -3.22 -6.29 -0.70
C ALA A 114 -2.73 -4.96 -0.09
N GLN A 115 -2.99 -4.73 1.19
CA GLN A 115 -2.57 -3.52 1.90
C GLN A 115 -1.04 -3.45 2.02
N VAL A 116 -0.40 -4.54 2.48
CA VAL A 116 1.07 -4.59 2.61
C VAL A 116 1.75 -4.37 1.27
N MET A 117 1.29 -5.04 0.20
CA MET A 117 1.87 -4.86 -1.13
C MET A 117 1.69 -3.44 -1.68
N ALA A 118 0.57 -2.78 -1.43
CA ALA A 118 0.37 -1.39 -1.83
C ALA A 118 1.35 -0.46 -1.13
N THR A 119 1.57 -0.66 0.19
CA THR A 119 2.54 0.09 0.98
C THR A 119 3.96 -0.13 0.47
N LEU A 120 4.40 -1.38 0.35
CA LEU A 120 5.77 -1.70 -0.06
C LEU A 120 6.07 -1.21 -1.48
N ARG A 121 5.14 -1.33 -2.42
CA ARG A 121 5.32 -0.79 -3.79
C ARG A 121 5.41 0.71 -3.83
N THR A 122 4.59 1.40 -3.03
CA THR A 122 4.66 2.86 -2.92
C THR A 122 6.04 3.29 -2.43
N LEU A 123 6.59 2.57 -1.46
CA LEU A 123 7.91 2.85 -0.90
C LEU A 123 9.04 2.49 -1.86
N ALA A 124 8.97 1.34 -2.54
CA ALA A 124 9.92 0.97 -3.58
C ALA A 124 9.99 2.03 -4.69
N TYR A 125 8.83 2.47 -5.18
CA TYR A 125 8.76 3.56 -6.16
C TYR A 125 9.40 4.85 -5.64
N ARG A 126 9.11 5.23 -4.38
CA ARG A 126 9.68 6.44 -3.78
C ARG A 126 11.19 6.34 -3.64
N ASP A 127 11.70 5.19 -3.21
CA ASP A 127 13.13 4.95 -3.06
C ASP A 127 13.88 5.08 -4.39
N THR A 128 13.38 4.41 -5.45
CA THR A 128 13.92 4.54 -6.80
C THR A 128 13.88 5.98 -7.30
N ALA A 129 12.74 6.67 -7.09
CA ALA A 129 12.56 8.04 -7.52
C ALA A 129 13.48 9.03 -6.77
N ILE A 130 13.69 8.84 -5.46
CA ILE A 130 14.62 9.66 -4.67
C ILE A 130 16.05 9.42 -5.14
N THR A 131 16.45 8.17 -5.34
CA THR A 131 17.79 7.83 -5.85
C THR A 131 18.06 8.47 -7.21
N ALA A 132 17.12 8.35 -8.16
CA ALA A 132 17.25 8.95 -9.48
C ALA A 132 17.31 10.49 -9.44
N LEU A 133 16.51 11.12 -8.57
CA LEU A 133 16.54 12.57 -8.38
C LEU A 133 17.86 13.03 -7.74
N SER A 134 18.31 12.34 -6.70
CA SER A 134 19.56 12.65 -6.00
C SER A 134 20.77 12.55 -6.93
N ALA A 135 20.80 11.55 -7.82
CA ALA A 135 21.86 11.41 -8.82
C ALA A 135 21.93 12.59 -9.82
N ARG A 136 20.82 13.29 -10.03
CA ARG A 136 20.69 14.40 -10.98
C ARG A 136 20.76 15.78 -10.33
N PHE A 137 20.79 15.83 -8.99
CA PHE A 137 20.81 17.06 -8.23
C PHE A 137 22.23 17.61 -8.14
N ASP A 138 22.41 18.86 -8.58
CA ASP A 138 23.64 19.61 -8.35
C ASP A 138 23.53 20.37 -7.03
N PRO A 139 24.31 20.01 -5.99
CA PRO A 139 24.25 20.67 -4.70
C PRO A 139 24.81 22.09 -4.71
N ALA A 140 25.68 22.45 -5.66
CA ALA A 140 26.28 23.77 -5.73
C ALA A 140 25.31 24.81 -6.31
N THR A 141 24.49 24.39 -7.28
CA THR A 141 23.53 25.28 -7.95
C THR A 141 22.08 25.07 -7.49
N GLY A 142 21.80 23.95 -6.79
CA GLY A 142 20.45 23.59 -6.33
C GLY A 142 19.49 23.21 -7.45
N HIS A 143 20.03 22.90 -8.64
CA HIS A 143 19.26 22.55 -9.83
C HIS A 143 19.25 21.04 -10.08
N LEU A 144 18.12 20.54 -10.60
CA LEU A 144 18.01 19.18 -11.12
C LEU A 144 18.29 19.22 -12.62
N THR A 145 19.25 18.42 -13.08
CA THR A 145 19.48 18.18 -14.52
C THR A 145 18.23 17.55 -15.15
N ALA A 146 17.98 17.79 -16.44
CA ALA A 146 16.81 17.24 -17.13
C ALA A 146 16.84 15.70 -17.17
N PRO A 147 15.68 15.01 -17.20
CA PRO A 147 15.65 13.56 -17.35
C PRO A 147 16.23 13.18 -18.70
N THR A 148 17.14 12.21 -18.73
CA THR A 148 17.74 11.71 -19.97
C THR A 148 17.01 10.50 -20.52
N GLU A 149 16.37 9.70 -19.66
CA GLU A 149 15.55 8.56 -20.06
C GLU A 149 14.09 8.69 -19.61
N PRO A 150 13.13 8.05 -20.30
CA PRO A 150 11.71 8.07 -19.92
C PRO A 150 11.46 7.57 -18.48
N GLY A 151 12.29 6.65 -17.98
CA GLY A 151 12.22 6.13 -16.60
C GLY A 151 12.65 7.13 -15.53
N ASP A 152 13.36 8.20 -15.91
CA ASP A 152 13.85 9.24 -15.01
C ASP A 152 12.82 10.35 -14.77
N ALA A 153 11.69 10.30 -15.47
CA ALA A 153 10.65 11.30 -15.40
C ALA A 153 9.75 11.08 -14.17
N VAL A 154 9.86 11.97 -13.18
CA VAL A 154 8.96 12.01 -12.02
C VAL A 154 8.06 13.25 -12.06
N PRO A 155 6.83 13.19 -11.52
CA PRO A 155 5.95 14.35 -11.49
C PRO A 155 6.59 15.55 -10.78
N ALA A 156 6.42 16.76 -11.31
CA ALA A 156 7.01 17.99 -10.75
C ALA A 156 6.59 18.28 -9.29
N GLY A 157 5.43 17.77 -8.85
CA GLY A 157 5.01 17.82 -7.44
C GLY A 157 5.90 16.97 -6.52
N PHE A 158 6.30 15.78 -6.98
CA PHE A 158 7.17 14.87 -6.24
C PHE A 158 8.59 15.43 -6.11
N ALA A 159 9.18 15.89 -7.23
CA ALA A 159 10.53 16.47 -7.24
C ALA A 159 10.69 17.68 -6.30
N ARG A 160 9.67 18.55 -6.22
CA ARG A 160 9.67 19.70 -5.29
C ARG A 160 9.62 19.28 -3.82
N GLY A 161 8.98 18.17 -3.50
CA GLY A 161 8.95 17.62 -2.14
C GLY A 161 10.32 17.13 -1.69
N VAL A 162 11.02 16.39 -2.55
CA VAL A 162 12.37 15.86 -2.29
C VAL A 162 13.38 16.99 -2.08
N ARG A 163 13.39 18.03 -2.94
CA ARG A 163 14.29 19.20 -2.78
C ARG A 163 14.19 19.89 -1.42
N ARG A 164 13.05 19.81 -0.72
CA ARG A 164 12.89 20.44 0.60
C ARG A 164 13.45 19.60 1.75
N GLN A 165 13.77 18.34 1.50
CA GLN A 165 14.24 17.37 2.50
C GLN A 165 15.74 17.08 2.42
N LEU A 166 16.37 17.44 1.29
CA LEU A 166 17.83 17.43 1.09
C LEU A 166 18.41 18.80 1.45
#